data_AF-A0AAU2JB86-F1
#
_entry.id   AF-A0AAU2JB86-F1
#
_cell.length_a   1.000
_cell.length_b   1.000
_cell.length_c   1.000
_cell.angle_alpha   90.00
_cell.angle_beta   90.00
_cell.angle_gamma   90.00
#
_symmetry.space_group_name_H-M   'P 1'
#
loop_
_entity.id
_entity.type
_entity.pdbx_description
1 polymer ?
#
loop_
_entity_poly.entity_id
_entity_poly.type
_entity_poly.pdbx_seq_one_letter_code
_entity_poly.pdbx_strand_id
1 'polypeptide(L)' 'MTVDPGEGAHVRQLLGAYVLDALTPGETRRVCRHLRECDGCAADYVEVAEAAALLGLVDEEDLLGE' A
#
# COMPACT_ATOMS: atom_id res chain seq x y z
N MET A 1 5.21 29.15 -6.36
CA MET A 1 5.90 27.89 -6.07
C MET A 1 5.07 26.80 -6.73
N THR A 2 5.42 26.45 -7.98
CA THR A 2 4.69 25.45 -8.75
C THR A 2 5.32 24.10 -8.45
N VAL A 3 4.61 23.27 -7.68
CA VAL A 3 4.97 21.86 -7.48
C VAL A 3 4.96 21.20 -8.85
N ASP A 4 6.08 20.60 -9.21
CA ASP A 4 6.21 19.74 -10.38
C ASP A 4 5.30 18.51 -10.19
N PRO A 5 4.27 18.28 -11.03
CA PRO A 5 3.39 17.12 -10.88
C PRO A 5 4.02 15.82 -11.42
N GLY A 6 5.28 15.84 -11.88
CA GLY A 6 6.05 14.67 -12.31
C GLY A 6 6.70 13.88 -11.18
N GLU A 7 6.75 14.45 -9.97
CA GLU A 7 7.20 13.83 -8.70
C GLU A 7 6.00 13.44 -7.81
N GLY A 8 4.77 13.60 -8.33
CA GLY A 8 3.61 14.10 -7.58
C GLY A 8 2.49 13.11 -7.19
N ALA A 9 2.76 11.83 -6.95
CA ALA A 9 1.87 11.02 -6.10
C ALA A 9 2.66 9.87 -5.48
N HIS A 10 3.12 10.04 -4.23
CA HIS A 10 3.61 8.93 -3.42
C HIS A 10 2.60 7.78 -3.44
N VAL A 11 3.09 6.54 -3.48
CA VAL A 11 2.24 5.35 -3.59
C VAL A 11 1.49 4.99 -2.30
N ARG A 12 1.57 5.84 -1.26
CA ARG A 12 0.95 5.61 0.06
C ARG A 12 -0.52 5.23 -0.02
N GLN A 13 -1.29 5.87 -0.90
CA GLN A 13 -2.71 5.57 -1.10
C GLN A 13 -2.97 4.20 -1.74
N LEU A 14 -1.98 3.64 -2.45
CA LEU A 14 -2.06 2.34 -3.11
C LEU A 14 -1.52 1.20 -2.23
N LEU A 15 -0.87 1.49 -1.10
CA LEU A 15 -0.21 0.47 -0.28
C LEU A 15 -1.19 -0.55 0.29
N GLY A 16 -2.38 -0.12 0.73
CA GLY A 16 -3.41 -1.04 1.22
C GLY A 16 -3.85 -2.04 0.15
N ALA A 17 -4.14 -1.55 -1.06
CA ALA A 17 -4.49 -2.42 -2.18
C ALA A 17 -3.30 -3.29 -2.63
N TYR A 18 -2.07 -2.77 -2.54
CA TYR A 18 -0.85 -3.52 -2.88
C TYR A 18 -0.61 -4.70 -1.93
N VAL A 19 -0.74 -4.53 -0.61
CA VAL A 19 -0.54 -5.62 0.36
C VAL A 19 -1.65 -6.67 0.30
N LEU A 20 -2.85 -6.28 -0.14
CA LEU A 20 -4.00 -7.17 -0.33
C LEU A 20 -4.07 -7.78 -1.74
N ASP A 21 -3.01 -7.63 -2.56
CA ASP A 21 -2.94 -8.10 -3.96
C ASP A 21 -4.11 -7.67 -4.85
N ALA A 22 -4.69 -6.49 -4.57
CA ALA A 22 -5.87 -5.94 -5.24
C ALA A 22 -5.54 -4.95 -6.37
N LEU A 23 -4.26 -4.80 -6.73
CA LEU A 23 -3.81 -3.88 -7.78
C LEU A 23 -3.68 -4.57 -9.13
N THR A 24 -3.83 -3.79 -10.20
CA THR A 24 -3.49 -4.28 -11.55
C THR A 24 -1.98 -4.54 -11.67
N PRO A 25 -1.54 -5.42 -12.59
CA PRO A 25 -0.11 -5.68 -12.81
C PRO A 25 0.72 -4.43 -13.18
N GLY A 26 0.07 -3.40 -13.76
CA GLY A 26 0.70 -2.11 -14.05
C GLY A 26 0.99 -1.32 -12.77
N GLU A 27 0.00 -1.23 -11.89
CA GLU A 27 0.10 -0.52 -10.61
C GLU A 27 1.06 -1.23 -9.66
N THR A 28 0.99 -2.56 -9.55
CA THR A 28 1.92 -3.37 -8.75
C THR A 28 3.38 -3.11 -9.14
N ARG A 29 3.69 -3.07 -10.44
CA ARG A 29 5.05 -2.74 -10.91
C ARG A 29 5.46 -1.30 -10.57
N ARG A 30 4.53 -0.34 -10.64
CA ARG A 30 4.78 1.05 -10.28
C ARG A 30 5.10 1.19 -8.79
N VAL A 31 4.31 0.55 -7.92
CA VAL A 31 4.52 0.52 -6.47
C VAL A 31 5.85 -0.15 -6.15
N CYS A 32 6.11 -1.35 -6.68
CA CYS A 32 7.34 -2.08 -6.43
C CYS A 32 8.60 -1.30 -6.82
N ARG A 33 8.59 -0.62 -7.98
CA ARG A 33 9.71 0.25 -8.38
C ARG A 33 9.90 1.40 -7.39
N HIS A 34 8.83 2.08 -7.00
CA HIS A 34 8.92 3.22 -6.09
C HIS A 34 9.41 2.84 -4.68
N LEU A 35 8.98 1.69 -4.15
CA LEU A 35 9.44 1.20 -2.85
C LEU A 35 10.96 0.92 -2.80
N ARG A 36 11.59 0.67 -3.94
CA ARG A 36 13.05 0.49 -4.03
C ARG A 36 13.82 1.81 -4.01
N GLU A 37 13.14 2.91 -4.31
CA GLU A 37 13.74 4.23 -4.52
C GLU A 37 13.37 5.23 -3.39
N CYS A 38 12.38 4.91 -2.55
CA CYS A 38 11.85 5.80 -1.53
C CYS A 38 11.72 5.11 -0.17
N ASP A 39 12.67 5.38 0.73
CA ASP A 39 12.69 4.81 2.10
C ASP A 39 11.45 5.17 2.91
N GLY A 40 10.88 6.38 2.72
CA GLY A 40 9.66 6.80 3.41
C GLY A 40 8.45 5.92 3.04
N CYS A 41 8.26 5.66 1.75
CA CYS A 41 7.19 4.76 1.30
C CYS A 41 7.48 3.30 1.67
N ALA A 42 8.76 2.89 1.73
CA ALA A 42 9.13 1.57 2.20
C ALA A 42 8.79 1.37 3.69
N ALA A 43 9.02 2.39 4.53
CA ALA A 43 8.61 2.37 5.93
C ALA A 43 7.08 2.30 6.06
N ASP A 44 6.34 3.15 5.32
CA ASP A 44 4.87 3.10 5.31
C ASP A 44 4.33 1.73 4.84
N TYR A 45 5.00 1.09 3.87
CA TYR A 45 4.64 -0.25 3.41
C TYR A 45 4.75 -1.29 4.53
N VAL A 46 5.79 -1.22 5.36
CA VAL A 46 5.96 -2.15 6.49
C VAL A 46 4.80 -2.04 7.47
N GLU A 47 4.46 -0.81 7.89
CA GLU A 47 3.34 -0.57 8.82
C GLU A 47 2.01 -1.10 8.26
N VAL A 48 1.73 -0.86 6.98
CA VAL A 48 0.51 -1.33 6.32
C VAL A 48 0.51 -2.86 6.17
N ALA A 49 1.65 -3.48 5.88
CA ALA A 49 1.77 -4.93 5.76
C ALA A 49 1.56 -5.64 7.10
N GLU A 50 2.05 -5.06 8.20
CA GLU A 50 1.81 -5.57 9.55
C GLU A 50 0.31 -5.50 9.90
N ALA A 51 -0.36 -4.39 9.60
CA ALA A 51 -1.81 -4.27 9.79
C ALA A 51 -2.59 -5.30 8.95
N ALA A 52 -2.19 -5.54 7.69
CA ALA A 52 -2.81 -6.54 6.84
C ALA A 52 -2.60 -7.97 7.35
N ALA A 53 -1.46 -8.27 7.98
CA ALA A 53 -1.21 -9.57 8.59
C ALA A 53 -2.19 -9.85 9.76
N LEU A 54 -2.57 -8.82 10.52
CA LEU A 54 -3.58 -8.94 11.58
C LEU A 54 -4.98 -9.24 11.02
N LEU A 55 -5.32 -8.67 9.85
CA LEU A 55 -6.60 -8.97 9.18
C LEU A 55 -6.74 -10.44 8.80
N GLY A 56 -5.63 -11.14 8.53
CA GLY A 56 -5.65 -12.59 8.25
C GLY A 56 -5.94 -13.48 9.47
N LEU A 57 -6.10 -12.91 10.67
CA LEU A 57 -6.41 -13.65 11.90
C LEU A 57 -7.91 -13.68 12.22
N VAL A 58 -8.72 -12.95 11.46
CA VAL A 58 -10.16 -12.80 11.66
C VAL A 58 -10.87 -13.12 10.36
N ASP A 59 -12.04 -13.73 10.46
CA ASP A 59 -12.90 -13.97 9.30
C ASP A 59 -13.81 -12.75 9.08
N GLU A 60 -14.49 -12.69 7.93
CA GLU A 60 -15.38 -11.57 7.59
C GLU A 60 -16.51 -11.39 8.61
N GLU A 61 -17.00 -12.49 9.19
CA GLU A 61 -18.04 -12.53 10.22
C GLU A 61 -17.59 -11.82 11.51
N ASP A 62 -16.34 -12.03 11.94
CA ASP A 62 -15.76 -11.34 13.10
C ASP A 62 -15.69 -9.82 12.91
N LEU A 63 -15.47 -9.37 11.67
CA LEU A 63 -15.39 -7.95 11.32
C LEU A 63 -16.75 -7.25 11.31
N LEU A 64 -17.81 -7.98 10.93
CA LEU A 64 -19.17 -7.47 10.82
C LEU A 64 -19.91 -7.42 12.17
N GLY A 65 -19.41 -8.15 13.18
CA GLY A 65 -19.88 -8.05 14.56
C GLY A 65 -21.26 -8.68 14.82
N GLU A 66 -21.54 -9.82 14.18
CA GLU A 66 -22.77 -10.60 14.41
C GLU A 66 -22.77 -11.38 15.74
#